data_AF-A0A0K1P701-F1
#
_entry.id   AF-A0A0K1P701-F1
#
_cell.length_a   1.000
_cell.length_b   1.000
_cell.length_c   1.000
_cell.angle_alpha   90.00
_cell.angle_beta   90.00
_cell.angle_gamma   90.00
#
_symmetry.space_group_name_H-M   'P 1'
#
loop_
_entity.id
_entity.type
_entity.pdbx_description
1 polymer ?
#
loop_
_entity_poly.entity_id
_entity_poly.type
_entity_poly.pdbx_seq_one_letter_code
_entity_poly.pdbx_strand_id
1 'polypeptide(L)'
;MKNKQKIILSISFFSLLKFSFKLIIFEKSFIILNLVIAIFSIIFSLSLGIINDEKSFVISYDYYILIFISSLMFIVILRILQFYFNRKVEDKTIYIAVSSQVSKSKYFITQWLVVIFFIFINVFISFIFTNLFYIFFNNFLISELVLRKSLTFFWYSFISCIFLANFILFLLLLSTPQMTMIFSTLILSFSFIANLPLKFIKTKEESSSSILTFNNSQEKTWIYTVSDIYEVLNLEKHINDGEIKYKYLSKALNDFLINNDMVKETFSNKTNVDIRINSFWKFYNLIKSNDESVKIRDTDFISTFYKQDGTTPKELDSWNNKKVSIELWLKNVFIDENSFYNIYLNEEDIDKKNVMEDIINFINDIKKTYMNLQTSFVLLFDDFVFVDVNKSKLKQVENPETRVDFTDEYLKSVYKRFFKYSSGPGSLILSDTKDIESLVTEYLNFPLMIVSRILENYFINYITKFHNITNNYLIKNDTYNEYKSRRKLFNIFTYLNPFFEMWSNYTYYSGFSNNDIWFNPNSDSKIYLEDQQNIFLPYVQYDLETNEENIIDPKLQYKIIKPFIYIFIQLIISIMFFYISFRKFVRNDLK
;
A
#
# COMPACT_ATOMS: atom_id res chain seq x y z
N MET A 1 -82.87 5.75 15.87
CA MET A 1 -81.87 6.84 16.03
C MET A 1 -81.06 6.56 17.30
N LYS A 2 -79.74 6.49 17.38
CA LYS A 2 -78.59 6.71 16.50
C LYS A 2 -77.58 5.62 16.89
N ASN A 3 -77.10 4.84 15.92
CA ASN A 3 -76.00 3.90 16.12
C ASN A 3 -74.75 4.70 16.52
N LYS A 4 -74.25 4.51 17.75
CA LYS A 4 -72.93 5.00 18.17
C LYS A 4 -71.88 4.33 17.29
N GLN A 5 -71.38 5.04 16.30
CA GLN A 5 -70.18 4.66 15.57
C GLN A 5 -69.05 4.46 16.60
N LYS A 6 -68.59 3.21 16.73
CA LYS A 6 -67.36 2.87 17.43
C LYS A 6 -66.24 3.70 16.79
N ILE A 7 -65.67 4.63 17.54
CA ILE A 7 -64.46 5.36 17.13
C ILE A 7 -63.35 4.32 17.03
N ILE A 8 -62.96 3.98 15.81
CA ILE A 8 -61.78 3.17 15.54
C ILE A 8 -60.57 4.07 15.83
N LEU A 9 -59.97 3.92 17.01
CA LEU A 9 -58.74 4.62 17.37
C LEU A 9 -57.62 4.19 16.43
N SER A 10 -57.19 5.08 15.55
CA SER A 10 -56.06 4.82 14.65
C SER A 10 -54.77 4.72 15.47
N ILE A 11 -54.11 3.56 15.43
CA ILE A 11 -52.81 3.37 16.10
C ILE A 11 -51.77 4.27 15.43
N SER A 12 -50.97 5.00 16.22
CA SER A 12 -49.91 5.87 15.71
C SER A 12 -48.75 5.06 15.08
N PHE A 13 -47.95 5.69 14.21
CA PHE A 13 -46.83 5.00 13.56
C PHE A 13 -45.76 4.54 14.58
N PHE A 14 -45.44 5.41 15.53
CA PHE A 14 -44.44 5.14 16.56
C PHE A 14 -44.84 4.03 17.53
N SER A 15 -46.12 3.92 17.90
CA SER A 15 -46.57 2.82 18.76
C SER A 15 -46.46 1.47 18.05
N LEU A 16 -46.72 1.42 16.75
CA LEU A 16 -46.56 0.22 15.94
C LEU A 16 -45.07 -0.15 15.78
N LEU A 17 -44.20 0.84 15.59
CA LEU A 17 -42.75 0.63 15.52
C LEU A 17 -42.21 0.07 16.84
N LYS A 18 -42.61 0.68 17.97
CA LYS A 18 -42.24 0.20 19.32
C LYS A 18 -42.76 -1.22 19.58
N PHE A 19 -43.98 -1.53 19.16
CA PHE A 19 -44.56 -2.86 19.30
C PHE A 19 -43.78 -3.90 18.47
N SER A 20 -43.55 -3.63 17.19
CA SER A 20 -42.79 -4.51 16.31
C SER A 20 -41.36 -4.74 16.82
N PHE A 21 -40.67 -3.68 17.26
CA PHE A 21 -39.33 -3.81 17.81
C PHE A 21 -39.30 -4.67 19.09
N LYS A 22 -40.27 -4.48 19.99
CA LYS A 22 -40.41 -5.34 21.18
C LYS A 22 -40.63 -6.81 20.82
N LEU A 23 -41.43 -7.10 19.79
CA LEU A 23 -41.66 -8.49 19.37
C LEU A 23 -40.37 -9.21 18.99
N ILE A 24 -39.43 -8.55 18.31
CA ILE A 24 -38.13 -9.13 17.98
C ILE A 24 -37.34 -9.46 19.24
N ILE A 25 -37.28 -8.51 20.19
CA ILE A 25 -36.51 -8.68 21.43
C ILE A 25 -37.03 -9.87 22.25
N PHE A 26 -38.34 -10.13 22.25
CA PHE A 26 -38.91 -11.25 22.99
C PHE A 26 -38.72 -12.61 22.31
N GLU A 27 -38.34 -12.65 21.04
CA GLU A 27 -38.15 -13.90 20.34
C GLU A 27 -36.71 -14.42 20.52
N LYS A 28 -36.60 -15.57 21.21
CA LYS A 28 -35.34 -16.19 21.59
C LYS A 28 -34.35 -16.37 20.43
N SER A 29 -34.85 -16.67 19.23
CA SER A 29 -33.99 -16.89 18.06
C SER A 29 -33.21 -15.64 17.65
N PHE A 30 -33.81 -14.45 17.74
CA PHE A 30 -33.12 -13.19 17.43
C PHE A 30 -32.13 -12.78 18.52
N ILE A 31 -32.45 -13.05 19.79
CA ILE A 31 -31.48 -12.85 20.89
C ILE A 31 -30.23 -13.69 20.64
N ILE A 32 -30.39 -14.98 20.32
CA ILE A 32 -29.26 -15.89 20.07
C ILE A 32 -28.43 -15.39 18.87
N LEU A 33 -29.07 -15.04 17.76
CA LEU A 33 -28.35 -14.53 16.57
C LEU A 33 -27.57 -13.25 16.86
N ASN A 34 -28.18 -12.27 17.54
CA ASN A 34 -27.47 -11.04 17.93
C ASN A 34 -26.31 -11.32 18.89
N LEU A 35 -26.49 -12.25 19.82
CA LEU A 35 -25.44 -12.65 20.75
C LEU A 35 -24.26 -13.30 20.02
N VAL A 36 -24.53 -14.14 19.01
CA VAL A 36 -23.48 -14.70 18.14
C VAL A 36 -22.74 -13.59 17.38
N ILE A 37 -23.44 -12.60 16.83
CA ILE A 37 -22.82 -11.45 16.13
C ILE A 37 -21.95 -10.62 17.08
N ALA A 38 -22.47 -10.33 18.27
CA ALA A 38 -21.77 -9.58 19.29
C ALA A 38 -20.51 -10.34 19.74
N ILE A 39 -20.61 -11.63 20.06
CA ILE A 39 -19.47 -12.47 20.44
C ILE A 39 -18.43 -12.52 19.32
N PHE A 40 -18.84 -12.73 18.07
CA PHE A 40 -17.91 -12.74 16.94
C PHE A 40 -17.17 -11.42 16.80
N SER A 41 -17.89 -10.30 16.93
CA SER A 41 -17.29 -8.95 16.89
C SER A 41 -16.34 -8.70 18.06
N ILE A 42 -16.67 -9.17 19.27
CA ILE A 42 -15.79 -9.08 20.44
C ILE A 42 -14.54 -9.92 20.24
N ILE A 43 -14.65 -11.19 19.85
CA ILE A 43 -13.52 -12.09 19.61
C ILE A 43 -12.59 -11.49 18.55
N PHE A 44 -13.15 -11.00 17.45
CA PHE A 44 -12.38 -10.33 16.43
C PHE A 44 -11.68 -9.08 16.97
N SER A 45 -12.40 -8.21 17.70
CA SER A 45 -11.81 -6.99 18.26
C SER A 45 -10.70 -7.28 19.28
N LEU A 46 -10.82 -8.35 20.07
CA LEU A 46 -9.76 -8.85 20.95
C LEU A 46 -8.52 -9.31 20.16
N SER A 47 -8.73 -10.03 19.06
CA SER A 47 -7.61 -10.46 18.20
C SER A 47 -6.85 -9.29 17.58
N LEU A 48 -7.54 -8.19 17.23
CA LEU A 48 -6.88 -6.99 16.72
C LEU A 48 -5.97 -6.32 17.74
N GLY A 49 -6.29 -6.40 19.03
CA GLY A 49 -5.44 -5.88 20.10
C GLY A 49 -4.09 -6.59 20.24
N ILE A 50 -3.92 -7.76 19.61
CA ILE A 50 -2.69 -8.56 19.64
C ILE A 50 -1.83 -8.31 18.39
N ILE A 51 -2.43 -7.79 17.31
CA ILE A 51 -1.75 -7.59 16.03
C ILE A 51 -0.98 -6.27 16.07
N ASN A 52 0.34 -6.36 16.09
CA ASN A 52 1.24 -5.20 16.05
C ASN A 52 1.57 -4.75 14.61
N ASP A 53 1.35 -5.61 13.63
CA ASP A 53 1.67 -5.36 12.21
C ASP A 53 0.45 -4.79 11.46
N GLU A 54 0.58 -3.59 10.90
CA GLU A 54 -0.53 -2.89 10.23
C GLU A 54 -1.02 -3.64 8.97
N LYS A 55 -0.14 -4.35 8.27
CA LYS A 55 -0.46 -5.17 7.11
C LYS A 55 -1.34 -6.35 7.51
N SER A 56 -0.96 -7.05 8.56
CA SER A 56 -1.75 -8.15 9.14
C SER A 56 -3.10 -7.66 9.66
N PHE A 57 -3.16 -6.44 10.21
CA PHE A 57 -4.42 -5.79 10.61
C PHE A 57 -5.34 -5.59 9.40
N VAL A 58 -4.83 -5.02 8.31
CA VAL A 58 -5.59 -4.78 7.07
C VAL A 58 -6.19 -6.07 6.52
N ILE A 59 -5.40 -7.13 6.39
CA ILE A 59 -5.83 -8.42 5.84
C ILE A 59 -6.91 -9.05 6.74
N SER A 60 -6.68 -9.05 8.06
CA SER A 60 -7.62 -9.63 9.03
C SER A 60 -8.95 -8.89 9.06
N TYR A 61 -8.92 -7.55 8.96
CA TYR A 61 -10.13 -6.73 8.91
C TYR A 61 -10.96 -6.99 7.65
N ASP A 62 -10.30 -7.14 6.51
CA ASP A 62 -10.97 -7.45 5.25
C ASP A 62 -11.68 -8.83 5.31
N TYR A 63 -11.07 -9.83 5.96
CA TYR A 63 -11.72 -11.12 6.22
C TYR A 63 -12.92 -10.99 7.18
N TYR A 64 -12.78 -10.20 8.25
CA TYR A 64 -13.85 -9.97 9.21
C TYR A 64 -15.10 -9.41 8.56
N ILE A 65 -14.97 -8.36 7.74
CA ILE A 65 -16.11 -7.74 7.08
C ILE A 65 -16.78 -8.71 6.12
N LEU A 66 -15.99 -9.46 5.36
CA LEU A 66 -16.50 -10.45 4.42
C LEU A 66 -17.39 -11.46 5.15
N ILE A 67 -16.93 -12.03 6.27
CA ILE A 67 -17.70 -12.96 7.10
C ILE A 67 -18.91 -12.26 7.74
N PHE A 68 -18.72 -11.05 8.24
CA PHE A 68 -19.75 -10.28 8.93
C PHE A 68 -20.94 -9.97 8.02
N ILE A 69 -20.71 -9.40 6.84
CA ILE A 69 -21.78 -9.05 5.89
C ILE A 69 -22.33 -10.33 5.24
N SER A 70 -21.45 -11.15 4.66
CA SER A 70 -21.88 -12.26 3.80
C SER A 70 -22.56 -13.36 4.58
N SER A 71 -22.11 -13.66 5.82
CA SER A 71 -22.65 -14.77 6.61
C SER A 71 -23.58 -14.28 7.73
N LEU A 72 -23.06 -13.48 8.66
CA LEU A 72 -23.76 -13.16 9.89
C LEU A 72 -24.97 -12.25 9.66
N MET A 73 -24.74 -11.08 9.05
CA MET A 73 -25.81 -10.13 8.73
C MET A 73 -26.80 -10.71 7.74
N PHE A 74 -26.32 -11.48 6.74
CA PHE A 74 -27.18 -12.16 5.79
C PHE A 74 -28.21 -13.07 6.47
N ILE A 75 -27.77 -13.96 7.38
CA ILE A 75 -28.65 -14.87 8.12
C ILE A 75 -29.68 -14.10 8.95
N VAL A 76 -29.25 -13.03 9.61
CA VAL A 76 -30.12 -12.17 10.42
C VAL A 76 -31.18 -11.49 9.57
N ILE A 77 -30.79 -10.89 8.44
CA ILE A 77 -31.70 -10.20 7.52
C ILE A 77 -32.71 -11.18 6.92
N LEU A 78 -32.26 -12.36 6.51
CA LEU A 78 -33.15 -13.41 6.01
C LEU A 78 -34.18 -13.81 7.08
N ARG A 79 -33.73 -14.02 8.33
CA ARG A 79 -34.60 -14.49 9.41
C ARG A 79 -35.63 -13.44 9.83
N ILE A 80 -35.24 -12.17 9.94
CA ILE A 80 -36.15 -11.08 10.36
C ILE A 80 -37.22 -10.81 9.30
N LEU A 81 -36.85 -10.89 8.01
CA LEU A 81 -37.81 -10.74 6.92
C LEU A 81 -38.77 -11.93 6.85
N GLN A 82 -38.28 -13.17 7.00
CA GLN A 82 -39.15 -14.36 7.07
C GLN A 82 -40.12 -14.29 8.25
N PHE A 83 -39.67 -13.81 9.42
CA PHE A 83 -40.53 -13.66 10.59
C PHE A 83 -41.70 -12.71 10.33
N TYR A 84 -41.44 -11.52 9.76
CA TYR A 84 -42.50 -10.54 9.52
C TYR A 84 -43.36 -10.85 8.30
N PHE A 85 -42.80 -11.37 7.21
CA PHE A 85 -43.52 -11.46 5.94
C PHE A 85 -44.02 -12.86 5.58
N ASN A 86 -43.44 -13.94 6.13
CA ASN A 86 -43.97 -15.30 5.94
C ASN A 86 -44.77 -15.75 7.17
N ARG A 87 -44.10 -15.89 8.31
CA ARG A 87 -44.68 -16.55 9.50
C ARG A 87 -45.88 -15.79 10.06
N LYS A 88 -45.80 -14.45 10.13
CA LYS A 88 -46.88 -13.62 10.67
C LYS A 88 -48.06 -13.46 9.71
N VAL A 89 -47.86 -13.70 8.41
CA VAL A 89 -48.93 -13.83 7.42
C VAL A 89 -49.67 -15.15 7.64
N GLU A 90 -48.93 -16.25 7.82
CA GLU A 90 -49.47 -17.58 8.10
C GLU A 90 -50.21 -17.67 9.45
N ASP A 91 -49.67 -17.07 10.52
CA ASP A 91 -50.24 -17.08 11.87
C ASP A 91 -51.52 -16.21 12.02
N LYS A 92 -52.01 -15.56 10.94
CA LYS A 92 -53.12 -14.58 10.95
C LYS A 92 -52.97 -13.44 11.97
N THR A 93 -51.81 -13.25 12.60
CA THR A 93 -51.58 -12.17 13.56
C THR A 93 -51.55 -10.81 12.85
N ILE A 94 -51.03 -10.79 11.61
CA ILE A 94 -51.16 -9.65 10.69
C ILE A 94 -52.62 -9.39 10.37
N TYR A 95 -53.43 -10.43 10.16
CA TYR A 95 -54.85 -10.30 9.91
C TYR A 95 -55.58 -9.61 11.07
N ILE A 96 -55.28 -9.95 12.33
CA ILE A 96 -55.90 -9.28 13.50
C ILE A 96 -55.44 -7.82 13.65
N ALA A 97 -54.15 -7.55 13.43
CA ALA A 97 -53.58 -6.20 13.53
C ALA A 97 -54.01 -5.26 12.38
N VAL A 98 -54.15 -5.79 11.16
CA VAL A 98 -54.52 -5.05 9.94
C VAL A 98 -56.03 -4.95 9.76
N SER A 99 -56.82 -5.96 10.18
CA SER A 99 -58.27 -5.99 9.95
C SER A 99 -59.08 -5.00 10.77
N SER A 100 -58.50 -4.31 11.77
CA SER A 100 -59.30 -3.43 12.64
C SER A 100 -58.79 -2.00 12.85
N GLN A 101 -57.48 -1.69 12.74
CA GLN A 101 -56.97 -0.38 13.21
C GLN A 101 -55.79 0.25 12.42
N VAL A 102 -55.20 -0.42 11.41
CA VAL A 102 -53.97 0.05 10.72
C VAL A 102 -54.00 -0.23 9.20
N SER A 103 -53.65 0.76 8.37
CA SER A 103 -53.51 0.56 6.91
C SER A 103 -52.33 -0.35 6.54
N LYS A 104 -52.51 -1.22 5.52
CA LYS A 104 -51.46 -2.14 4.99
C LYS A 104 -50.14 -1.43 4.64
N SER A 105 -50.20 -0.27 3.99
CA SER A 105 -49.01 0.50 3.61
C SER A 105 -48.20 0.96 4.83
N LYS A 106 -48.91 1.48 5.85
CA LYS A 106 -48.29 1.88 7.12
C LYS A 106 -47.62 0.69 7.81
N TYR A 107 -48.29 -0.46 7.85
CA TYR A 107 -47.73 -1.68 8.44
C TYR A 107 -46.45 -2.13 7.73
N PHE A 108 -46.46 -2.20 6.40
CA PHE A 108 -45.28 -2.60 5.61
C PHE A 108 -44.09 -1.68 5.86
N ILE A 109 -44.29 -0.36 5.78
CA ILE A 109 -43.24 0.63 6.00
C ILE A 109 -42.70 0.51 7.43
N THR A 110 -43.56 0.28 8.43
CA THR A 110 -43.08 0.10 9.80
C THR A 110 -42.23 -1.16 9.95
N GLN A 111 -42.63 -2.31 9.39
CA GLN A 111 -41.80 -3.52 9.48
C GLN A 111 -40.46 -3.32 8.77
N TRP A 112 -40.46 -2.71 7.60
CA TRP A 112 -39.25 -2.40 6.86
C TRP A 112 -38.29 -1.47 7.64
N LEU A 113 -38.81 -0.40 8.26
CA LEU A 113 -37.98 0.47 9.11
C LEU A 113 -37.44 -0.26 10.34
N VAL A 114 -38.20 -1.18 10.93
CA VAL A 114 -37.72 -1.99 12.06
C VAL A 114 -36.56 -2.88 11.62
N VAL A 115 -36.62 -3.49 10.43
CA VAL A 115 -35.51 -4.26 9.86
C VAL A 115 -34.27 -3.39 9.69
N ILE A 116 -34.41 -2.19 9.11
CA ILE A 116 -33.29 -1.26 8.93
C ILE A 116 -32.69 -0.83 10.27
N PHE A 117 -33.53 -0.50 11.24
CA PHE A 117 -33.06 -0.09 12.57
C PHE A 117 -32.32 -1.24 13.27
N PHE A 118 -32.77 -2.48 13.07
CA PHE A 118 -32.10 -3.65 13.61
C PHE A 118 -30.74 -3.93 12.95
N ILE A 119 -30.65 -3.73 11.63
CA ILE A 119 -29.39 -3.77 10.88
C ILE A 119 -28.42 -2.70 11.43
N PHE A 120 -28.91 -1.47 11.58
CA PHE A 120 -28.14 -0.36 12.11
C PHE A 120 -27.54 -0.68 13.48
N ILE A 121 -28.35 -1.19 14.42
CA ILE A 121 -27.88 -1.53 15.77
C ILE A 121 -26.74 -2.56 15.72
N ASN A 122 -26.88 -3.63 14.92
CA ASN A 122 -25.84 -4.66 14.85
C ASN A 122 -24.53 -4.12 14.27
N VAL A 123 -24.60 -3.40 13.16
CA VAL A 123 -23.41 -2.77 12.53
C VAL A 123 -22.77 -1.75 13.47
N PHE A 124 -23.58 -0.94 14.17
CA PHE A 124 -23.11 0.06 15.11
C PHE A 124 -22.42 -0.55 16.34
N ILE A 125 -22.99 -1.62 16.91
CA ILE A 125 -22.38 -2.35 18.03
C ILE A 125 -21.00 -2.91 17.61
N SER A 126 -20.92 -3.52 16.44
CA SER A 126 -19.65 -4.04 15.90
C SER A 126 -18.61 -2.94 15.70
N PHE A 127 -19.01 -1.79 15.13
CA PHE A 127 -18.15 -0.61 15.00
C PHE A 127 -17.63 -0.12 16.37
N ILE A 128 -18.51 -0.03 17.37
CA ILE A 128 -18.14 0.37 18.74
C ILE A 128 -17.15 -0.61 19.33
N PHE A 129 -17.40 -1.92 19.24
CA PHE A 129 -16.50 -2.92 19.81
C PHE A 129 -15.11 -2.85 19.18
N THR A 130 -15.01 -2.80 17.85
CA THR A 130 -13.71 -2.68 17.18
C THR A 130 -12.92 -1.48 17.69
N ASN A 131 -13.53 -0.29 17.73
CA ASN A 131 -12.83 0.93 18.14
C ASN A 131 -12.49 0.95 19.63
N LEU A 132 -13.43 0.57 20.51
CA LEU A 132 -13.18 0.58 21.96
C LEU A 132 -12.09 -0.41 22.37
N PHE A 133 -12.13 -1.65 21.86
CA PHE A 133 -11.10 -2.63 22.17
C PHE A 133 -9.75 -2.23 21.59
N TYR A 134 -9.70 -1.72 20.36
CA TYR A 134 -8.44 -1.25 19.78
C TYR A 134 -7.80 -0.13 20.61
N ILE A 135 -8.59 0.87 21.03
CA ILE A 135 -8.14 1.96 21.90
C ILE A 135 -7.64 1.40 23.25
N PHE A 136 -8.35 0.43 23.83
CA PHE A 136 -7.98 -0.17 25.10
C PHE A 136 -6.63 -0.90 25.05
N PHE A 137 -6.36 -1.65 23.98
CA PHE A 137 -5.09 -2.38 23.83
C PHE A 137 -3.92 -1.51 23.38
N ASN A 138 -4.16 -0.39 22.68
CA ASN A 138 -3.11 0.49 22.15
C ASN A 138 -2.89 1.75 23.00
N ASN A 139 -3.00 1.63 24.32
CA ASN A 139 -2.71 2.73 25.27
C ASN A 139 -3.49 4.03 24.96
N PHE A 140 -4.73 3.92 24.52
CA PHE A 140 -5.60 5.03 24.14
C PHE A 140 -5.12 5.88 22.95
N LEU A 141 -4.21 5.35 22.13
CA LEU A 141 -3.83 5.96 20.86
C LEU A 141 -4.83 5.59 19.76
N ILE A 142 -5.26 6.60 19.01
CA ILE A 142 -6.17 6.44 17.87
C ILE A 142 -5.31 6.33 16.62
N SER A 143 -5.36 5.18 15.97
CA SER A 143 -4.75 5.00 14.65
C SER A 143 -5.72 5.47 13.56
N GLU A 144 -5.22 6.31 12.65
CA GLU A 144 -5.98 6.79 11.49
C GLU A 144 -6.46 5.63 10.61
N LEU A 145 -5.61 4.62 10.42
CA LEU A 145 -5.92 3.42 9.64
C LEU A 145 -7.14 2.68 10.21
N VAL A 146 -7.16 2.46 11.53
CA VAL A 146 -8.26 1.74 12.19
C VAL A 146 -9.56 2.53 12.13
N LEU A 147 -9.49 3.84 12.34
CA LEU A 147 -10.66 4.70 12.23
C LEU A 147 -11.21 4.71 10.80
N ARG A 148 -10.34 4.89 9.79
CA ARG A 148 -10.73 4.89 8.38
C ARG A 148 -11.36 3.57 7.96
N LYS A 149 -10.74 2.43 8.31
CA LYS A 149 -11.29 1.10 8.00
C LYS A 149 -12.61 0.84 8.70
N SER A 150 -12.72 1.16 10.00
CA SER A 150 -13.95 0.92 10.76
C SER A 150 -15.11 1.84 10.37
N LEU A 151 -14.85 3.11 10.03
CA LEU A 151 -15.87 4.02 9.50
C LEU A 151 -16.35 3.59 8.11
N THR A 152 -15.41 3.17 7.25
CA THR A 152 -15.77 2.63 5.93
C THR A 152 -16.61 1.36 6.10
N PHE A 153 -16.21 0.45 6.98
CA PHE A 153 -16.99 -0.74 7.34
C PHE A 153 -18.41 -0.38 7.80
N PHE A 154 -18.57 0.59 8.69
CA PHE A 154 -19.86 0.98 9.23
C PHE A 154 -20.83 1.43 8.14
N TRP A 155 -20.43 2.41 7.33
CA TRP A 155 -21.29 2.95 6.26
C TRP A 155 -21.52 1.94 5.15
N TYR A 156 -20.46 1.28 4.70
CA TYR A 156 -20.55 0.28 3.64
C TYR A 156 -21.44 -0.90 4.04
N SER A 157 -21.27 -1.45 5.24
CA SER A 157 -22.07 -2.58 5.73
C SER A 157 -23.53 -2.18 5.88
N PHE A 158 -23.81 -0.99 6.40
CA PHE A 158 -25.17 -0.51 6.56
C PHE A 158 -25.90 -0.38 5.22
N ILE A 159 -25.28 0.28 4.23
CA ILE A 159 -25.85 0.46 2.89
C ILE A 159 -26.03 -0.90 2.18
N SER A 160 -24.99 -1.73 2.21
CA SER A 160 -24.99 -3.08 1.62
C SER A 160 -26.11 -3.97 2.20
N CYS A 161 -26.30 -3.91 3.52
CA CYS A 161 -27.36 -4.67 4.19
C CYS A 161 -28.76 -4.16 3.83
N ILE A 162 -28.94 -2.86 3.56
CA ILE A 162 -30.23 -2.33 3.06
C ILE A 162 -30.52 -2.86 1.66
N PHE A 163 -29.52 -2.87 0.77
CA PHE A 163 -29.67 -3.43 -0.58
C PHE A 163 -30.07 -4.91 -0.51
N LEU A 164 -29.37 -5.67 0.32
CA LEU A 164 -29.67 -7.07 0.58
C LEU A 164 -31.07 -7.28 1.16
N ALA A 165 -31.48 -6.49 2.15
CA ALA A 165 -32.80 -6.59 2.77
C ALA A 165 -33.92 -6.34 1.75
N ASN A 166 -33.78 -5.33 0.89
CA ASN A 166 -34.76 -5.05 -0.16
C ASN A 166 -34.84 -6.17 -1.20
N PHE A 167 -33.69 -6.75 -1.56
CA PHE A 167 -33.65 -7.89 -2.48
C PHE A 167 -34.30 -9.15 -1.88
N ILE A 168 -33.99 -9.50 -0.62
CA ILE A 168 -34.60 -10.66 0.05
C ILE A 168 -36.11 -10.43 0.25
N LEU A 169 -36.53 -9.22 0.60
CA LEU A 169 -37.95 -8.87 0.72
C LEU A 169 -38.70 -9.06 -0.60
N PHE A 170 -38.09 -8.65 -1.70
CA PHE A 170 -38.62 -8.87 -3.05
C PHE A 170 -38.76 -10.36 -3.37
N LEU A 171 -37.74 -11.17 -3.08
CA LEU A 171 -37.81 -12.62 -3.29
C LEU A 171 -38.92 -13.25 -2.45
N LEU A 172 -39.02 -12.93 -1.16
CA LEU A 172 -40.00 -13.51 -0.25
C LEU A 172 -41.46 -13.26 -0.68
N LEU A 173 -41.75 -12.08 -1.26
CA LEU A 173 -43.12 -11.71 -1.62
C LEU A 173 -43.53 -12.16 -3.03
N LEU A 174 -42.57 -12.45 -3.91
CA LEU A 174 -42.83 -12.89 -5.28
C LEU A 174 -42.61 -14.38 -5.50
N SER A 175 -41.78 -15.00 -4.68
CA SER A 175 -41.39 -16.41 -4.80
C SER A 175 -41.92 -17.22 -3.63
N THR A 176 -41.86 -18.55 -3.75
CA THR A 176 -42.13 -19.44 -2.62
C THR A 176 -40.99 -19.38 -1.60
N PRO A 177 -41.22 -19.75 -0.33
CA PRO A 177 -40.16 -19.83 0.69
C PRO A 177 -39.00 -20.74 0.28
N GLN A 178 -39.28 -21.84 -0.44
CA GLN A 178 -38.28 -22.78 -0.95
C GLN A 178 -37.38 -22.12 -2.00
N MET A 179 -37.96 -21.42 -2.98
CA MET A 179 -37.20 -20.69 -4.00
C MET A 179 -36.34 -19.58 -3.36
N THR A 180 -36.90 -18.85 -2.40
CA THR A 180 -36.16 -17.82 -1.66
C THR A 180 -34.95 -18.41 -0.95
N MET A 181 -35.09 -19.59 -0.34
CA MET A 181 -33.99 -20.29 0.31
C MET A 181 -32.90 -20.69 -0.69
N ILE A 182 -33.26 -21.26 -1.84
CA ILE A 182 -32.30 -21.65 -2.90
C ILE A 182 -31.54 -20.44 -3.43
N PHE A 183 -32.22 -19.33 -3.74
CA PHE A 183 -31.53 -18.11 -4.17
C PHE A 183 -30.61 -17.55 -3.08
N SER A 184 -31.06 -17.60 -1.81
CA SER A 184 -30.27 -17.12 -0.68
C SER A 184 -28.99 -17.93 -0.48
N THR A 185 -29.06 -19.26 -0.60
CA THR A 185 -27.87 -20.12 -0.48
C THR A 185 -26.89 -19.91 -1.64
N LEU A 186 -27.39 -19.75 -2.88
CA LEU A 186 -26.54 -19.45 -4.03
C LEU A 186 -25.80 -18.12 -3.87
N ILE A 187 -26.50 -17.07 -3.41
CA ILE A 187 -25.88 -15.76 -3.18
C ILE A 187 -24.80 -15.84 -2.11
N LEU A 188 -25.07 -16.54 -1.01
CA LEU A 188 -24.09 -16.79 0.04
C LEU A 188 -22.86 -17.55 -0.50
N SER A 189 -23.04 -18.54 -1.38
CA SER A 189 -21.89 -19.24 -1.98
C SER A 189 -21.11 -18.36 -2.94
N PHE A 190 -21.80 -17.58 -3.78
CA PHE A 190 -21.14 -16.71 -4.75
C PHE A 190 -20.43 -15.53 -4.10
N SER A 191 -20.89 -15.01 -2.95
CA SER A 191 -20.21 -13.90 -2.27
C SER A 191 -18.76 -14.21 -1.86
N PHE A 192 -18.42 -15.49 -1.65
CA PHE A 192 -17.04 -15.93 -1.36
C PHE A 192 -16.25 -16.28 -2.62
N ILE A 193 -16.89 -16.82 -3.65
CA ILE A 193 -16.18 -17.44 -4.80
C ILE A 193 -16.10 -16.50 -6.01
N ALA A 194 -16.98 -15.50 -6.12
CA ALA A 194 -17.16 -14.71 -7.34
C ALA A 194 -15.91 -13.93 -7.79
N ASN A 195 -14.97 -13.63 -6.88
CA ASN A 195 -13.75 -12.88 -7.20
C ASN A 195 -12.56 -13.78 -7.57
N LEU A 196 -12.61 -15.08 -7.32
CA LEU A 196 -11.51 -16.00 -7.66
C LEU A 196 -11.20 -16.04 -9.16
N PRO A 197 -12.20 -16.11 -10.09
CA PRO A 197 -11.93 -16.05 -11.52
C PRO A 197 -11.15 -14.80 -11.94
N LEU A 198 -11.51 -13.63 -11.40
CA LEU A 198 -10.81 -12.37 -11.66
C LEU A 198 -9.36 -12.43 -11.20
N LYS A 199 -9.11 -13.04 -10.03
CA LYS A 199 -7.74 -13.21 -9.54
C LYS A 199 -6.91 -14.13 -10.43
N PHE A 200 -7.48 -15.22 -10.96
CA PHE A 200 -6.75 -16.07 -11.91
C PHE A 200 -6.39 -15.35 -13.21
N ILE A 201 -7.29 -14.50 -13.72
CA ILE A 201 -7.01 -13.67 -14.90
C ILE A 201 -5.87 -12.70 -14.60
N LYS A 202 -5.94 -12.00 -13.45
CA LYS A 202 -4.90 -11.08 -12.96
C LYS A 202 -3.56 -11.78 -12.82
N THR A 203 -3.49 -12.91 -12.10
CA THR A 203 -2.24 -13.66 -11.90
C THR A 203 -1.65 -14.16 -13.23
N LYS A 204 -2.50 -14.50 -14.21
CA LYS A 204 -2.02 -14.86 -15.55
C LYS A 204 -1.50 -13.64 -16.32
N GLU A 205 -2.18 -12.51 -16.22
CA GLU A 205 -1.72 -11.22 -16.76
C GLU A 205 -0.38 -10.79 -16.16
N GLU A 206 -0.20 -10.91 -14.85
CA GLU A 206 1.02 -10.52 -14.13
C GLU A 206 2.15 -11.56 -14.20
N SER A 207 1.86 -12.75 -14.74
CA SER A 207 2.87 -13.78 -14.92
C SER A 207 4.00 -13.28 -15.84
N SER A 208 5.20 -13.80 -15.62
CA SER A 208 6.42 -13.45 -16.39
C SER A 208 6.31 -13.71 -17.90
N SER A 209 5.25 -14.38 -18.36
CA SER A 209 4.96 -14.60 -19.78
C SER A 209 4.33 -13.38 -20.49
N SER A 210 3.76 -12.43 -19.74
CA SER A 210 3.14 -11.24 -20.32
C SER A 210 4.15 -10.10 -20.35
N ILE A 211 4.91 -10.02 -21.43
CA ILE A 211 5.91 -8.97 -21.66
C ILE A 211 5.40 -7.94 -22.66
N LEU A 212 5.73 -6.68 -22.43
CA LEU A 212 5.49 -5.56 -23.33
C LEU A 212 6.84 -4.95 -23.73
N THR A 213 6.98 -4.64 -25.01
CA THR A 213 8.23 -4.13 -25.59
C THR A 213 8.07 -2.66 -25.93
N PHE A 214 9.02 -1.86 -25.46
CA PHE A 214 9.13 -0.43 -25.72
C PHE A 214 10.35 -0.17 -26.60
N ASN A 215 10.27 0.84 -27.45
CA ASN A 215 11.38 1.21 -28.30
C ASN A 215 11.46 2.73 -28.42
N ASN A 216 12.68 3.25 -28.62
CA ASN A 216 12.91 4.67 -28.89
C ASN A 216 13.09 4.89 -30.39
N SER A 217 13.08 6.14 -30.81
CA SER A 217 13.49 6.63 -32.13
C SER A 217 14.84 6.10 -32.62
N GLN A 218 15.72 5.65 -31.72
CA GLN A 218 17.05 5.09 -32.01
C GLN A 218 17.10 3.54 -31.99
N GLU A 219 15.96 2.85 -32.04
CA GLU A 219 15.85 1.37 -32.05
C GLU A 219 16.38 0.65 -30.78
N LYS A 220 16.67 1.37 -29.70
CA LYS A 220 16.95 0.75 -28.40
C LYS A 220 15.66 0.18 -27.82
N THR A 221 15.66 -1.14 -27.57
CA THR A 221 14.49 -1.85 -27.05
C THR A 221 14.58 -2.09 -25.55
N TRP A 222 13.46 -1.91 -24.86
CA TRP A 222 13.27 -2.30 -23.46
C TRP A 222 12.11 -3.26 -23.36
N ILE A 223 12.25 -4.27 -22.51
CA ILE A 223 11.24 -5.30 -22.30
C ILE A 223 10.88 -5.30 -20.82
N TYR A 224 9.60 -5.10 -20.52
CA TYR A 224 9.07 -5.11 -19.16
C TYR A 224 7.91 -6.09 -19.06
N THR A 225 7.75 -6.72 -17.89
CA THR A 225 6.54 -7.48 -17.63
C THR A 225 5.37 -6.53 -17.38
N VAL A 226 4.15 -6.98 -17.62
CA VAL A 226 2.94 -6.20 -17.29
C VAL A 226 2.91 -5.83 -15.79
N SER A 227 3.37 -6.73 -14.91
CA SER A 227 3.50 -6.48 -13.47
C SER A 227 4.46 -5.32 -13.18
N ASP A 228 5.63 -5.27 -13.84
CA ASP A 228 6.60 -4.18 -13.66
C ASP A 228 5.99 -2.81 -13.99
N ILE A 229 5.18 -2.76 -15.05
CA ILE A 229 4.56 -1.52 -15.52
C ILE A 229 3.52 -1.03 -14.51
N TYR A 230 2.63 -1.89 -14.04
CA TYR A 230 1.67 -1.51 -13.00
C TYR A 230 2.36 -1.13 -11.68
N GLU A 231 3.39 -1.87 -11.27
CA GLU A 231 4.12 -1.59 -10.03
C GLU A 231 4.76 -0.20 -10.05
N VAL A 232 5.37 0.18 -11.18
CA VAL A 232 5.99 1.49 -11.38
C VAL A 232 4.95 2.62 -11.39
N LEU A 233 3.86 2.47 -12.15
CA LEU A 233 2.82 3.50 -12.23
C LEU A 233 2.04 3.65 -10.91
N ASN A 234 1.82 2.53 -10.19
CA ASN A 234 1.18 2.55 -8.88
C ASN A 234 2.10 3.16 -7.82
N LEU A 235 3.41 2.88 -7.85
CA LEU A 235 4.37 3.52 -6.97
C LEU A 235 4.36 5.04 -7.16
N GLU A 236 4.39 5.50 -8.41
CA GLU A 236 4.32 6.93 -8.73
C GLU A 236 3.04 7.59 -8.17
N LYS A 237 1.91 6.87 -8.23
CA LYS A 237 0.67 7.32 -7.59
C LYS A 237 0.82 7.48 -6.08
N HIS A 238 1.32 6.44 -5.41
CA HIS A 238 1.45 6.41 -3.95
C HIS A 238 2.39 7.51 -3.46
N ILE A 239 3.48 7.78 -4.19
CA ILE A 239 4.40 8.88 -3.88
C ILE A 239 3.69 10.24 -4.03
N ASN A 240 2.99 10.47 -5.15
CA ASN A 240 2.33 11.73 -5.43
C ASN A 240 1.18 12.05 -4.46
N ASP A 241 0.36 11.04 -4.14
CA ASP A 241 -0.77 11.13 -3.22
C ASP A 241 -0.30 11.15 -1.74
N GLY A 242 0.97 10.83 -1.48
CA GLY A 242 1.55 10.75 -0.13
C GLY A 242 1.09 9.52 0.65
N GLU A 243 0.76 8.44 -0.05
CA GLU A 243 0.33 7.14 0.46
C GLU A 243 1.50 6.14 0.48
N ILE A 244 2.63 6.55 1.02
CA ILE A 244 3.85 5.74 1.14
C ILE A 244 4.56 6.05 2.45
N LYS A 245 5.34 5.10 2.99
CA LYS A 245 6.22 5.36 4.12
C LYS A 245 7.22 6.47 3.78
N TYR A 246 7.55 7.32 4.75
CA TYR A 246 8.42 8.49 4.55
C TYR A 246 7.91 9.39 3.42
N LYS A 247 6.65 9.82 3.55
CA LYS A 247 5.89 10.54 2.52
C LYS A 247 6.66 11.71 1.89
N TYR A 248 7.28 12.54 2.72
CA TYR A 248 7.90 13.79 2.26
C TYR A 248 9.25 13.51 1.60
N LEU A 249 10.06 12.64 2.21
CA LEU A 249 11.34 12.22 1.63
C LEU A 249 11.17 11.49 0.30
N SER A 250 10.23 10.55 0.24
CA SER A 250 9.93 9.78 -0.97
C SER A 250 9.54 10.68 -2.13
N LYS A 251 8.66 11.66 -1.86
CA LYS A 251 8.24 12.63 -2.86
C LYS A 251 9.38 13.53 -3.29
N ALA A 252 10.11 14.11 -2.35
CA ALA A 252 11.22 15.01 -2.64
C ALA A 252 12.30 14.32 -3.49
N LEU A 253 12.70 13.10 -3.15
CA LEU A 253 13.69 12.35 -3.92
C LEU A 253 13.15 11.95 -5.30
N ASN A 254 11.92 11.43 -5.37
CA ASN A 254 11.32 11.01 -6.64
C ASN A 254 11.20 12.18 -7.62
N ASP A 255 10.63 13.31 -7.18
CA ASP A 255 10.49 14.51 -7.98
C ASP A 255 11.85 15.04 -8.43
N PHE A 256 12.85 15.04 -7.54
CA PHE A 256 14.22 15.44 -7.88
C PHE A 256 14.84 14.55 -8.96
N LEU A 257 14.72 13.24 -8.84
CA LEU A 257 15.30 12.28 -9.79
C LEU A 257 14.59 12.32 -11.16
N ILE A 258 13.26 12.46 -11.18
CA ILE A 258 12.46 12.61 -12.41
C ILE A 258 12.79 13.93 -13.11
N ASN A 259 12.80 15.06 -12.38
CA ASN A 259 13.04 16.38 -12.98
C ASN A 259 14.45 16.55 -13.55
N ASN A 260 15.42 15.74 -13.11
CA ASN A 260 16.79 15.73 -13.62
C ASN A 260 17.04 14.60 -14.63
N ASP A 261 15.99 13.90 -15.11
CA ASP A 261 16.08 12.79 -16.07
C ASP A 261 17.12 11.72 -15.68
N MET A 262 17.20 11.41 -14.38
CA MET A 262 18.21 10.48 -13.89
C MET A 262 17.83 9.03 -14.18
N VAL A 263 18.68 8.32 -14.91
CA VAL A 263 18.52 6.89 -15.22
C VAL A 263 19.71 6.08 -14.69
N LYS A 264 19.46 4.81 -14.34
CA LYS A 264 20.42 3.91 -13.69
C LYS A 264 21.75 3.82 -14.44
N GLU A 265 21.70 3.76 -15.77
CA GLU A 265 22.89 3.61 -16.63
C GLU A 265 23.86 4.78 -16.52
N THR A 266 23.35 5.99 -16.24
CA THR A 266 24.15 7.21 -16.10
C THR A 266 24.26 7.66 -14.65
N PHE A 267 23.69 6.90 -13.70
CA PHE A 267 23.53 7.35 -12.32
C PHE A 267 24.88 7.59 -11.63
N SER A 268 25.87 6.72 -11.84
CA SER A 268 27.21 6.87 -11.26
C SER A 268 28.14 7.78 -12.07
N ASN A 269 27.65 8.45 -13.12
CA ASN A 269 28.46 9.44 -13.85
C ASN A 269 28.75 10.64 -12.95
N LYS A 270 29.96 11.19 -13.06
CA LYS A 270 30.43 12.31 -12.25
C LYS A 270 29.45 13.50 -12.23
N THR A 271 28.91 13.89 -13.38
CA THR A 271 27.93 14.98 -13.47
C THR A 271 26.69 14.73 -12.64
N ASN A 272 26.11 13.52 -12.71
CA ASN A 272 24.91 13.17 -11.97
C ASN A 272 25.21 13.08 -10.47
N VAL A 273 26.33 12.46 -10.09
CA VAL A 273 26.82 12.42 -8.71
C VAL A 273 26.97 13.83 -8.13
N ASP A 274 27.60 14.74 -8.87
CA ASP A 274 27.79 16.14 -8.45
C ASP A 274 26.45 16.87 -8.27
N ILE A 275 25.46 16.63 -9.16
CA ILE A 275 24.12 17.21 -9.03
C ILE A 275 23.41 16.70 -7.77
N ARG A 276 23.42 15.39 -7.51
CA ARG A 276 22.78 14.79 -6.32
C ARG A 276 23.35 15.36 -5.02
N ILE A 277 24.68 15.48 -4.95
CA ILE A 277 25.36 16.01 -3.77
C ILE A 277 25.09 17.48 -3.57
N ASN A 278 25.36 18.29 -4.60
CA ASN A 278 25.36 19.74 -4.43
C ASN A 278 23.95 20.32 -4.39
N SER A 279 22.98 19.64 -5.00
CA SER A 279 21.61 20.16 -5.14
C SER A 279 20.64 19.51 -4.16
N PHE A 280 20.71 18.19 -3.95
CA PHE A 280 19.74 17.49 -3.11
C PHE A 280 20.27 17.30 -1.67
N TRP A 281 21.33 16.52 -1.48
CA TRP A 281 21.81 16.17 -0.14
C TRP A 281 22.37 17.37 0.63
N LYS A 282 23.04 18.29 -0.07
CA LYS A 282 23.51 19.54 0.52
C LYS A 282 22.35 20.50 0.88
N PHE A 283 21.26 20.53 0.11
CA PHE A 283 20.08 21.34 0.44
C PHE A 283 19.49 20.95 1.80
N TYR A 284 19.46 19.64 2.09
CA TYR A 284 19.04 19.11 3.40
C TYR A 284 20.15 19.11 4.46
N ASN A 285 21.26 19.82 4.25
CA ASN A 285 22.38 19.95 5.20
C ASN A 285 23.04 18.63 5.62
N LEU A 286 22.97 17.56 4.81
CA LEU A 286 23.66 16.30 5.13
C LEU A 286 25.16 16.34 4.86
N ILE A 287 25.62 17.29 4.05
CA ILE A 287 27.00 17.34 3.54
C ILE A 287 27.65 18.65 3.96
N LYS A 288 28.85 18.53 4.55
CA LYS A 288 29.74 19.66 4.84
C LYS A 288 31.02 19.57 4.01
N SER A 289 31.60 20.72 3.69
CA SER A 289 32.99 20.77 3.23
C SER A 289 33.90 20.31 4.37
N ASN A 290 34.89 19.49 4.06
CA ASN A 290 35.87 19.04 5.04
C ASN A 290 37.23 19.66 4.74
N ASP A 291 37.83 20.26 5.77
CA ASP A 291 39.17 20.84 5.72
C ASP A 291 40.16 20.05 6.60
N GLU A 292 39.75 18.91 7.16
CA GLU A 292 40.59 18.09 8.01
C GLU A 292 41.24 16.94 7.21
N SER A 293 42.52 16.70 7.49
CA SER A 293 43.31 15.62 6.89
C SER A 293 43.40 14.42 7.82
N VAL A 294 43.26 13.21 7.28
CA VAL A 294 43.64 11.98 7.99
C VAL A 294 44.99 11.50 7.52
N LYS A 295 45.86 11.17 8.47
CA LYS A 295 47.21 10.69 8.20
C LYS A 295 47.37 9.27 8.74
N ILE A 296 47.71 8.35 7.87
CA ILE A 296 48.05 6.96 8.17
C ILE A 296 49.55 6.80 7.96
N ARG A 297 50.23 6.20 8.93
CA ARG A 297 51.69 6.03 8.88
C ARG A 297 52.04 4.54 8.80
N ASP A 298 53.20 4.26 8.22
CA ASP A 298 53.87 2.96 8.33
C ASP A 298 53.01 1.72 7.99
N THR A 299 52.14 1.81 6.98
CA THR A 299 51.35 0.67 6.48
C THR A 299 52.09 -0.02 5.34
N ASP A 300 52.06 -1.36 5.26
CA ASP A 300 52.74 -2.06 4.18
C ASP A 300 51.91 -1.97 2.88
N PHE A 301 52.56 -1.49 1.82
CA PHE A 301 52.05 -1.57 0.46
C PHE A 301 52.33 -2.98 -0.07
N ILE A 302 51.27 -3.72 -0.38
CA ILE A 302 51.40 -5.10 -0.86
C ILE A 302 51.61 -5.10 -2.36
N SER A 303 50.69 -4.47 -3.11
CA SER A 303 50.78 -4.35 -4.57
C SER A 303 49.70 -3.44 -5.19
N THR A 304 49.87 -3.13 -6.47
CA THR A 304 48.80 -2.61 -7.34
C THR A 304 48.40 -3.68 -8.36
N PHE A 305 47.10 -3.86 -8.60
CA PHE A 305 46.66 -4.63 -9.77
C PHE A 305 46.91 -3.81 -11.03
N TYR A 306 47.64 -4.33 -12.01
CA TYR A 306 47.93 -3.62 -13.27
C TYR A 306 46.62 -3.27 -14.02
N LYS A 307 46.43 -2.00 -14.39
CA LYS A 307 45.52 -1.63 -15.49
C LYS A 307 46.26 -1.90 -16.81
N GLN A 308 45.59 -2.49 -17.81
CA GLN A 308 46.17 -2.71 -19.14
C GLN A 308 46.51 -1.40 -19.88
N ASP A 309 46.04 -0.24 -19.40
CA ASP A 309 46.10 1.04 -20.12
C ASP A 309 47.17 2.03 -19.63
N GLY A 310 48.14 1.60 -18.81
CA GLY A 310 49.31 2.44 -18.46
C GLY A 310 49.04 3.66 -17.57
N THR A 311 47.88 3.73 -16.90
CA THR A 311 47.48 4.84 -16.02
C THR A 311 47.98 4.69 -14.56
N THR A 312 48.62 3.58 -14.21
CA THR A 312 49.23 3.38 -12.88
C THR A 312 50.58 4.11 -12.84
N PRO A 313 50.84 5.00 -11.86
CA PRO A 313 52.14 5.65 -11.71
C PRO A 313 53.26 4.62 -11.62
N LYS A 314 54.29 4.76 -12.46
CA LYS A 314 55.43 3.82 -12.54
C LYS A 314 56.16 3.68 -11.21
N GLU A 315 56.07 4.71 -10.37
CA GLU A 315 56.63 4.77 -9.02
C GLU A 315 56.07 3.64 -8.14
N LEU A 316 54.78 3.30 -8.28
CA LEU A 316 54.10 2.29 -7.45
C LEU A 316 54.61 0.86 -7.72
N ASP A 317 55.05 0.55 -8.94
CA ASP A 317 55.62 -0.76 -9.27
C ASP A 317 56.87 -1.06 -8.43
N SER A 318 57.62 0.00 -8.07
CA SER A 318 58.83 -0.09 -7.25
C SER A 318 58.58 -0.15 -5.73
N TRP A 319 57.32 -0.04 -5.30
CA TRP A 319 56.92 0.06 -3.89
C TRP A 319 56.38 -1.25 -3.30
N ASN A 320 56.31 -2.33 -4.10
CA ASN A 320 55.88 -3.65 -3.63
C ASN A 320 56.63 -4.09 -2.35
N ASN A 321 55.87 -4.47 -1.33
CA ASN A 321 56.33 -4.86 0.02
C ASN A 321 57.08 -3.75 0.79
N LYS A 322 56.93 -2.48 0.43
CA LYS A 322 57.51 -1.35 1.17
C LYS A 322 56.47 -0.65 2.03
N LYS A 323 56.93 0.06 3.06
CA LYS A 323 56.05 0.87 3.91
C LYS A 323 55.67 2.17 3.23
N VAL A 324 54.40 2.53 3.33
CA VAL A 324 53.81 3.76 2.80
C VAL A 324 53.03 4.50 3.88
N SER A 325 52.95 5.81 3.71
CA SER A 325 52.10 6.70 4.50
C SER A 325 51.07 7.36 3.59
N ILE A 326 49.84 7.48 4.09
CA ILE A 326 48.72 8.09 3.38
C ILE A 326 48.35 9.38 4.08
N GLU A 327 48.27 10.46 3.32
CA GLU A 327 47.68 11.72 3.74
C GLU A 327 46.42 11.91 2.91
N LEU A 328 45.25 11.78 3.53
CA LEU A 328 43.94 11.79 2.89
C LEU A 328 43.17 13.06 3.24
N TRP A 329 42.66 13.73 2.22
CA TRP A 329 41.74 14.86 2.32
C TRP A 329 40.49 14.55 1.52
N LEU A 330 39.32 14.68 2.15
CA LEU A 330 38.02 14.56 1.47
C LEU A 330 37.48 15.97 1.25
N LYS A 331 37.00 16.29 0.05
CA LYS A 331 36.42 17.61 -0.26
C LYS A 331 35.11 17.83 0.48
N ASN A 332 34.27 16.81 0.48
CA ASN A 332 32.95 16.79 1.08
C ASN A 332 32.82 15.54 1.95
N VAL A 333 32.21 15.68 3.12
CA VAL A 333 31.87 14.55 4.00
C VAL A 333 30.44 14.70 4.48
N PHE A 334 29.79 13.57 4.70
CA PHE A 334 28.52 13.54 5.40
C PHE A 334 28.75 13.87 6.87
N ILE A 335 27.83 14.65 7.45
CA ILE A 335 27.89 14.99 8.88
C ILE A 335 27.53 13.77 9.73
N ASP A 336 27.84 13.84 11.02
CA ASP A 336 27.38 12.83 11.97
C ASP A 336 25.90 13.02 12.30
N GLU A 337 25.26 11.95 12.75
CA GLU A 337 23.83 11.94 13.04
C GLU A 337 23.41 12.90 14.15
N ASN A 338 24.25 13.10 15.17
CA ASN A 338 23.92 14.01 16.26
C ASN A 338 23.92 15.46 15.77
N SER A 339 24.91 15.83 14.95
CA SER A 339 24.93 17.11 14.25
C SER A 339 23.72 17.29 13.35
N PHE A 340 23.33 16.27 12.59
CA PHE A 340 22.14 16.32 11.74
C PHE A 340 20.86 16.53 12.56
N TYR A 341 20.72 15.82 13.68
CA TYR A 341 19.59 15.96 14.58
C TYR A 341 19.50 17.38 15.18
N ASN A 342 20.63 17.98 15.55
CA ASN A 342 20.67 19.35 16.03
C ASN A 342 20.26 20.37 14.95
N ILE A 343 20.64 20.15 13.69
CA ILE A 343 20.21 21.00 12.57
C ILE A 343 18.70 20.86 12.37
N TYR A 344 18.17 19.63 12.41
CA TYR A 344 16.74 19.35 12.31
C TYR A 344 15.91 20.08 13.37
N LEU A 345 16.36 20.07 14.64
CA LEU A 345 15.65 20.75 15.73
C LEU A 345 15.52 22.26 15.50
N ASN A 346 16.54 22.86 14.88
CA ASN A 346 16.63 24.29 14.60
C ASN A 346 16.08 24.69 13.22
N GLU A 347 15.60 23.75 12.42
CA GLU A 347 15.04 24.06 11.09
C GLU A 347 13.66 24.72 11.23
N GLU A 348 13.50 25.85 10.55
CA GLU A 348 12.30 26.69 10.56
C GLU A 348 11.38 26.39 9.37
N ASP A 349 11.96 25.99 8.23
CA ASP A 349 11.19 25.60 7.04
C ASP A 349 10.49 24.26 7.29
N ILE A 350 9.16 24.28 7.36
CA ILE A 350 8.31 23.12 7.66
C ILE A 350 8.47 22.03 6.61
N ASP A 351 8.52 22.37 5.32
CA ASP A 351 8.60 21.38 4.25
C ASP A 351 9.95 20.68 4.27
N LYS A 352 11.02 21.46 4.49
CA LYS A 352 12.36 20.91 4.67
C LYS A 352 12.48 20.07 5.95
N LYS A 353 11.88 20.53 7.05
CA LYS A 353 11.87 19.84 8.34
C LYS A 353 11.18 18.49 8.28
N ASN A 354 10.05 18.40 7.58
CA ASN A 354 9.32 17.15 7.37
C ASN A 354 10.17 16.11 6.60
N VAL A 355 10.92 16.54 5.58
CA VAL A 355 11.85 15.65 4.87
C VAL A 355 13.01 15.21 5.77
N MET A 356 13.56 16.12 6.58
CA MET A 356 14.63 15.78 7.52
C MET A 356 14.16 14.80 8.61
N GLU A 357 12.92 14.95 9.10
CA GLU A 357 12.30 14.00 10.02
C GLU A 357 12.17 12.60 9.39
N ASP A 358 11.69 12.52 8.15
CA ASP A 358 11.61 11.27 7.39
C ASP A 358 13.00 10.62 7.22
N ILE A 359 14.05 11.40 6.97
CA ILE A 359 15.43 10.92 6.90
C ILE A 359 15.85 10.30 8.24
N ILE A 360 15.61 10.99 9.37
CA ILE A 360 15.94 10.48 10.72
C ILE A 360 15.22 9.15 10.98
N ASN A 361 13.92 9.09 10.68
CA ASN A 361 13.12 7.88 10.86
C ASN A 361 13.65 6.73 9.99
N PHE A 362 14.01 7.00 8.74
CA PHE A 362 14.57 6.00 7.83
C PHE A 362 15.91 5.46 8.32
N ILE A 363 16.83 6.31 8.78
CA ILE A 363 18.12 5.89 9.35
C ILE A 363 17.91 4.95 10.53
N ASN A 364 17.02 5.33 11.46
CA ASN A 364 16.73 4.54 12.65
C ASN A 364 16.19 3.15 12.29
N ASP A 365 15.31 3.06 11.30
CA ASP A 365 14.73 1.79 10.86
C ASP A 365 15.74 0.91 10.11
N ILE A 366 16.60 1.50 9.29
CA ILE A 366 17.69 0.78 8.62
C ILE A 366 18.69 0.22 9.65
N LYS A 367 19.04 0.99 10.69
CA LYS A 367 19.92 0.52 11.77
C LYS A 367 19.31 -0.56 12.66
N LYS A 368 17.99 -0.55 12.86
CA LYS A 368 17.30 -1.67 13.54
C LYS A 368 17.36 -2.95 12.72
N THR A 369 17.36 -2.84 11.39
CA THR A 369 17.37 -3.98 10.48
C THR A 369 18.78 -4.54 10.27
N TYR A 370 19.80 -3.68 10.21
CA TYR A 370 21.19 -4.04 9.94
C TYR A 370 22.11 -3.68 11.09
N MET A 371 22.74 -4.69 11.69
CA MET A 371 23.66 -4.52 12.82
C MET A 371 24.90 -3.69 12.48
N ASN A 372 25.41 -3.79 11.24
CA ASN A 372 26.54 -2.97 10.75
C ASN A 372 26.34 -2.58 9.27
N LEU A 373 26.04 -1.29 9.06
CA LEU A 373 25.75 -0.73 7.74
C LEU A 373 26.94 -0.80 6.78
N GLN A 374 28.16 -0.52 7.27
CA GLN A 374 29.36 -0.51 6.42
C GLN A 374 29.61 -1.89 5.81
N THR A 375 29.47 -2.95 6.61
CA THR A 375 29.66 -4.33 6.13
C THR A 375 28.52 -4.81 5.22
N SER A 376 27.28 -4.39 5.49
CA SER A 376 26.12 -4.82 4.70
C SER A 376 26.04 -4.13 3.34
N PHE A 377 26.57 -2.91 3.23
CA PHE A 377 26.41 -2.05 2.05
C PHE A 377 27.75 -1.55 1.49
N VAL A 378 28.79 -2.38 1.54
CA VAL A 378 30.15 -2.03 1.07
C VAL A 378 30.15 -1.46 -0.35
N LEU A 379 29.32 -2.01 -1.23
CA LEU A 379 29.26 -1.61 -2.65
C LEU A 379 28.63 -0.22 -2.86
N LEU A 380 27.97 0.35 -1.86
CA LEU A 380 27.31 1.66 -1.97
C LEU A 380 28.25 2.84 -1.69
N PHE A 381 29.46 2.55 -1.20
CA PHE A 381 30.46 3.55 -0.83
C PHE A 381 30.95 4.40 -2.01
N ASP A 382 30.98 3.83 -3.23
CA ASP A 382 31.74 4.38 -4.35
C ASP A 382 31.33 5.79 -4.80
N ASP A 383 30.04 6.10 -4.85
CA ASP A 383 29.57 7.33 -5.52
C ASP A 383 29.79 8.59 -4.66
N PHE A 384 29.96 8.46 -3.34
CA PHE A 384 30.00 9.60 -2.43
C PHE A 384 31.36 9.88 -1.79
N VAL A 385 32.42 9.47 -2.48
CA VAL A 385 33.80 9.64 -2.06
C VAL A 385 34.50 10.64 -2.97
N PHE A 386 34.91 11.78 -2.40
CA PHE A 386 35.56 12.88 -3.13
C PHE A 386 36.89 13.20 -2.50
N VAL A 387 37.93 12.51 -2.93
CA VAL A 387 39.30 12.80 -2.53
C VAL A 387 39.74 14.11 -3.17
N ASP A 388 40.33 14.99 -2.37
CA ASP A 388 41.07 16.12 -2.88
C ASP A 388 42.45 15.66 -3.37
N VAL A 389 42.53 15.27 -4.64
CA VAL A 389 43.75 14.76 -5.29
C VAL A 389 44.93 15.74 -5.18
N ASN A 390 44.64 17.04 -5.13
CA ASN A 390 45.68 18.07 -5.01
C ASN A 390 46.36 18.02 -3.64
N LYS A 391 45.59 17.72 -2.58
CA LYS A 391 46.07 17.67 -1.19
C LYS A 391 46.44 16.26 -0.72
N SER A 392 45.79 15.23 -1.26
CA SER A 392 45.92 13.85 -0.81
C SER A 392 47.10 13.15 -1.48
N LYS A 393 47.97 12.52 -0.69
CA LYS A 393 49.24 11.96 -1.16
C LYS A 393 49.51 10.59 -0.54
N LEU A 394 50.11 9.70 -1.33
CA LEU A 394 50.77 8.47 -0.90
C LEU A 394 52.28 8.70 -0.93
N LYS A 395 52.99 8.45 0.17
CA LYS A 395 54.45 8.65 0.29
C LYS A 395 55.12 7.37 0.76
N GLN A 396 56.22 6.97 0.12
CA GLN A 396 57.05 5.88 0.61
C GLN A 396 57.77 6.30 1.90
N VAL A 397 57.76 5.47 2.94
CA VAL A 397 58.37 5.81 4.24
C VAL A 397 59.89 5.91 4.15
N GLU A 398 60.52 5.02 3.39
CA GLU A 398 61.99 4.97 3.23
C GLU A 398 62.53 6.05 2.28
N ASN A 399 61.68 6.57 1.37
CA ASN A 399 62.04 7.66 0.47
C ASN A 399 60.87 8.65 0.34
N PRO A 400 60.71 9.57 1.31
CA PRO A 400 59.57 10.49 1.37
C PRO A 400 59.47 11.48 0.21
N GLU A 401 60.54 11.66 -0.57
CA GLU A 401 60.54 12.51 -1.77
C GLU A 401 59.76 11.86 -2.92
N THR A 402 59.65 10.53 -2.91
CA THR A 402 58.79 9.80 -3.86
C THR A 402 57.35 9.81 -3.37
N ARG A 403 56.49 10.50 -4.12
CA ARG A 403 55.08 10.72 -3.77
C ARG A 403 54.18 10.53 -4.98
N VAL A 404 53.02 9.94 -4.73
CA VAL A 404 51.97 9.70 -5.73
C VAL A 404 50.67 10.34 -5.24
N ASP A 405 49.89 10.89 -6.15
CA ASP A 405 48.59 11.47 -5.81
C ASP A 405 47.62 10.38 -5.38
N PHE A 406 46.94 10.59 -4.25
CA PHE A 406 45.95 9.64 -3.76
C PHE A 406 44.60 9.94 -4.40
N THR A 407 43.99 8.95 -5.05
CA THR A 407 42.78 9.11 -5.87
C THR A 407 41.56 8.45 -5.24
N ASP A 408 40.37 8.80 -5.75
CA ASP A 408 39.10 8.16 -5.35
C ASP A 408 39.13 6.64 -5.55
N GLU A 409 39.71 6.16 -6.66
CA GLU A 409 39.83 4.74 -6.97
C GLU A 409 40.64 3.98 -5.90
N TYR A 410 41.71 4.60 -5.38
CA TYR A 410 42.52 4.02 -4.30
C TYR A 410 41.76 3.96 -2.98
N LEU A 411 41.01 5.00 -2.64
CA LEU A 411 40.19 4.98 -1.42
C LEU A 411 39.10 3.90 -1.49
N LYS A 412 38.43 3.78 -2.65
CA LYS A 412 37.41 2.76 -2.90
C LYS A 412 37.98 1.36 -2.81
N SER A 413 39.18 1.12 -3.35
CA SER A 413 39.80 -0.21 -3.27
C SER A 413 40.24 -0.58 -1.86
N VAL A 414 40.83 0.36 -1.11
CA VAL A 414 41.20 0.15 0.30
C VAL A 414 39.96 -0.20 1.12
N TYR A 415 38.87 0.57 0.96
CA TYR A 415 37.60 0.33 1.66
C TYR A 415 36.99 -1.04 1.32
N LYS A 416 36.83 -1.37 0.03
CA LYS A 416 36.27 -2.66 -0.41
C LYS A 416 37.10 -3.84 0.05
N ARG A 417 38.43 -3.72 -0.04
CA ARG A 417 39.34 -4.80 0.33
C ARG A 417 39.32 -5.08 1.82
N PHE A 418 39.24 -4.07 2.67
CA PHE A 418 39.10 -4.25 4.12
C PHE A 418 37.92 -5.17 4.45
N PHE A 419 36.80 -5.03 3.72
CA PHE A 419 35.63 -5.90 3.84
C PHE A 419 35.65 -7.15 2.93
N LYS A 420 36.82 -7.50 2.36
CA LYS A 420 37.04 -8.68 1.50
C LYS A 420 36.21 -8.70 0.21
N TYR A 421 35.80 -7.53 -0.29
CA TYR A 421 35.19 -7.42 -1.61
C TYR A 421 36.23 -7.33 -2.73
N SER A 422 35.86 -7.85 -3.90
CA SER A 422 36.71 -7.76 -5.09
C SER A 422 36.95 -6.30 -5.47
N SER A 423 38.20 -5.97 -5.75
CA SER A 423 38.62 -4.66 -6.26
C SER A 423 38.96 -4.79 -7.75
N GLY A 424 38.59 -3.80 -8.55
CA GLY A 424 38.85 -3.78 -9.98
C GLY A 424 40.34 -3.65 -10.34
N PRO A 425 40.69 -3.77 -11.63
CA PRO A 425 42.05 -3.51 -12.12
C PRO A 425 42.48 -2.06 -11.80
N GLY A 426 43.73 -1.86 -11.41
CA GLY A 426 44.25 -0.55 -10.95
C GLY A 426 44.07 -0.30 -9.45
N SER A 427 43.61 -1.28 -8.69
CA SER A 427 43.35 -1.12 -7.25
C SER A 427 44.63 -1.09 -6.40
N LEU A 428 44.61 -0.22 -5.39
CA LEU A 428 45.61 -0.12 -4.35
C LEU A 428 45.38 -1.21 -3.29
N ILE A 429 46.43 -1.96 -2.98
CA ILE A 429 46.42 -2.97 -1.93
C ILE A 429 47.36 -2.60 -0.79
N LEU A 430 46.79 -2.53 0.41
CA LEU A 430 47.51 -2.31 1.65
C LEU A 430 47.36 -3.52 2.58
N SER A 431 48.29 -3.67 3.52
CA SER A 431 48.16 -4.65 4.60
C SER A 431 47.09 -4.23 5.61
N ASP A 432 46.44 -5.24 6.20
CA ASP A 432 45.44 -5.05 7.24
C ASP A 432 46.15 -4.66 8.55
N THR A 433 46.38 -3.36 8.72
CA THR A 433 46.96 -2.77 9.94
C THR A 433 45.88 -2.11 10.79
N LYS A 434 46.18 -1.87 12.08
CA LYS A 434 45.29 -1.14 12.99
C LYS A 434 44.93 0.26 12.48
N ASP A 435 45.84 0.92 11.78
CA ASP A 435 45.59 2.25 11.24
C ASP A 435 44.64 2.22 10.04
N ILE A 436 44.72 1.16 9.21
CA ILE A 436 43.74 0.91 8.13
C ILE A 436 42.38 0.54 8.71
N GLU A 437 42.36 -0.27 9.78
CA GLU A 437 41.14 -0.59 10.52
C GLU A 437 40.47 0.67 11.08
N SER A 438 41.21 1.55 11.78
CA SER A 438 40.70 2.83 12.28
C SER A 438 40.26 3.76 11.15
N LEU A 439 41.01 3.86 10.04
CA LEU A 439 40.56 4.61 8.86
C LEU A 439 39.17 4.14 8.40
N VAL A 440 39.01 2.84 8.17
CA VAL A 440 37.79 2.31 7.55
C VAL A 440 36.61 2.30 8.53
N THR A 441 36.83 1.86 9.76
CA THR A 441 35.75 1.64 10.74
C THR A 441 35.37 2.87 11.55
N GLU A 442 36.26 3.85 11.68
CA GLU A 442 36.00 5.07 12.45
C GLU A 442 35.87 6.28 11.51
N TYR A 443 36.88 6.55 10.68
CA TYR A 443 36.89 7.77 9.88
C TYR A 443 35.98 7.72 8.65
N LEU A 444 35.92 6.59 7.95
CA LEU A 444 35.06 6.39 6.79
C LEU A 444 33.67 5.84 7.15
N ASN A 445 33.32 5.86 8.44
CA ASN A 445 32.02 5.45 8.92
C ASN A 445 31.03 6.60 8.81
N PHE A 446 30.39 6.67 7.64
CA PHE A 446 29.35 7.64 7.33
C PHE A 446 27.98 6.95 7.20
N PRO A 447 27.25 6.69 8.31
CA PRO A 447 25.93 6.07 8.24
C PRO A 447 24.95 6.86 7.36
N LEU A 448 24.93 8.19 7.47
CA LEU A 448 24.07 9.06 6.65
C LEU A 448 24.32 8.85 5.16
N MET A 449 25.58 8.77 4.75
CA MET A 449 25.97 8.53 3.36
C MET A 449 25.44 7.18 2.86
N ILE A 450 25.63 6.11 3.64
CA ILE A 450 25.17 4.77 3.26
C ILE A 450 23.65 4.76 3.14
N VAL A 451 22.94 5.34 4.12
CA VAL A 451 21.47 5.39 4.11
C VAL A 451 20.95 6.21 2.92
N SER A 452 21.55 7.36 2.62
CA SER A 452 21.24 8.14 1.41
C SER A 452 21.41 7.32 0.13
N ARG A 453 22.46 6.49 0.04
CA ARG A 453 22.70 5.61 -1.12
C ARG A 453 21.71 4.45 -1.21
N ILE A 454 21.29 3.87 -0.09
CA ILE A 454 20.22 2.86 -0.05
C ILE A 454 18.93 3.48 -0.60
N LEU A 455 18.58 4.67 -0.13
CA LEU A 455 17.40 5.40 -0.60
C LEU A 455 17.46 5.65 -2.11
N GLU A 456 18.57 6.18 -2.61
CA GLU A 456 18.76 6.42 -4.05
C GLU A 456 18.62 5.15 -4.89
N ASN A 457 19.17 4.03 -4.42
CA ASN A 457 19.08 2.75 -5.12
C ASN A 457 17.65 2.19 -5.19
N TYR A 458 16.86 2.38 -4.12
CA TYR A 458 15.46 1.98 -4.11
C TYR A 458 14.68 2.69 -5.22
N PHE A 459 14.84 3.99 -5.37
CA PHE A 459 14.07 4.78 -6.35
C PHE A 459 14.62 4.67 -7.78
N ILE A 460 15.94 4.70 -7.98
CA ILE A 460 16.52 4.83 -9.33
C ILE A 460 16.10 3.70 -10.28
N ASN A 461 15.92 2.48 -9.76
CA ASN A 461 15.46 1.35 -10.57
C ASN A 461 14.02 1.57 -11.09
N TYR A 462 13.12 2.11 -10.26
CA TYR A 462 11.74 2.40 -10.65
C TYR A 462 11.65 3.63 -11.54
N ILE A 463 12.45 4.67 -11.27
CA ILE A 463 12.50 5.89 -12.08
C ILE A 463 13.02 5.58 -13.48
N THR A 464 14.03 4.73 -13.59
CA THR A 464 14.52 4.26 -14.90
C THR A 464 13.42 3.54 -15.67
N LYS A 465 12.68 2.64 -15.02
CA LYS A 465 11.52 1.96 -15.64
C LYS A 465 10.44 2.97 -16.03
N PHE A 466 10.09 3.90 -15.14
CA PHE A 466 9.07 4.93 -15.36
C PHE A 466 9.41 5.78 -16.56
N HIS A 467 10.63 6.31 -16.62
CA HIS A 467 11.14 7.07 -17.76
C HIS A 467 11.06 6.25 -19.05
N ASN A 468 11.50 4.99 -19.02
CA ASN A 468 11.46 4.14 -20.21
C ASN A 468 10.03 3.79 -20.67
N ILE A 469 9.08 3.66 -19.76
CA ILE A 469 7.68 3.32 -20.06
C ILE A 469 6.91 4.54 -20.59
N THR A 470 7.19 5.71 -20.05
CA THR A 470 6.39 6.94 -20.30
C THR A 470 6.95 7.84 -21.39
N ASN A 471 8.19 7.62 -21.83
CA ASN A 471 8.84 8.41 -22.89
C ASN A 471 9.10 7.63 -24.19
N ASN A 472 8.85 6.31 -24.23
CA ASN A 472 9.10 5.47 -25.40
C ASN A 472 7.81 4.86 -25.96
N TYR A 473 7.81 4.52 -27.25
CA TYR A 473 6.63 3.96 -27.89
C TYR A 473 6.48 2.46 -27.61
N LEU A 474 5.25 2.03 -27.34
CA LEU A 474 4.88 0.63 -27.14
C LEU A 474 4.70 -0.09 -28.49
N ILE A 475 5.37 -1.24 -28.64
CA ILE A 475 5.24 -2.10 -29.82
C ILE A 475 4.00 -2.98 -29.68
N LYS A 476 3.05 -2.87 -30.62
CA LYS A 476 1.81 -3.66 -30.67
C LYS A 476 2.04 -5.02 -31.34
N ASN A 477 2.73 -5.91 -30.64
CA ASN A 477 3.00 -7.29 -31.06
C ASN A 477 1.93 -8.28 -30.54
N ASP A 478 2.16 -9.58 -30.73
CA ASP A 478 1.26 -10.64 -30.25
C ASP A 478 1.07 -10.62 -28.73
N THR A 479 2.12 -10.32 -27.96
CA THR A 479 2.02 -10.26 -26.49
C THR A 479 1.14 -9.10 -26.02
N TYR A 480 1.17 -7.95 -26.71
CA TYR A 480 0.23 -6.86 -26.49
C TYR A 480 -1.22 -7.25 -26.83
N ASN A 481 -1.43 -7.98 -27.93
CA ASN A 481 -2.77 -8.44 -28.32
C ASN A 481 -3.33 -9.45 -27.30
N GLU A 482 -2.49 -10.35 -26.78
CA GLU A 482 -2.86 -11.24 -25.68
C GLU A 482 -3.25 -10.47 -24.42
N TYR A 483 -2.44 -9.47 -24.03
CA TYR A 483 -2.75 -8.58 -22.91
C TYR A 483 -4.13 -7.94 -23.09
N LYS A 484 -4.39 -7.32 -24.25
CA LYS A 484 -5.67 -6.66 -24.55
C LYS A 484 -6.86 -7.63 -24.50
N SER A 485 -6.67 -8.86 -24.98
CA SER A 485 -7.70 -9.91 -24.93
C SER A 485 -8.03 -10.31 -23.49
N ARG A 486 -7.00 -10.47 -22.64
CA ARG A 486 -7.17 -10.77 -21.21
C ARG A 486 -7.87 -9.62 -20.48
N ARG A 487 -7.50 -8.35 -20.74
CA ARG A 487 -8.19 -7.17 -20.19
C ARG A 487 -9.64 -7.08 -20.59
N LYS A 488 -9.96 -7.36 -21.86
CA LYS A 488 -11.37 -7.41 -22.31
C LYS A 488 -12.16 -8.45 -21.52
N LEU A 489 -11.60 -9.63 -21.32
CA LEU A 489 -12.22 -10.69 -20.53
C LEU A 489 -12.36 -10.26 -19.06
N PHE A 490 -11.32 -9.67 -18.46
CA PHE A 490 -11.36 -9.10 -17.11
C PHE A 490 -12.51 -8.08 -16.96
N ASN A 491 -12.61 -7.11 -17.87
CA ASN A 491 -13.64 -6.07 -17.86
C ASN A 491 -15.06 -6.65 -18.00
N ILE A 492 -15.24 -7.68 -18.83
CA ILE A 492 -16.54 -8.38 -18.91
C ILE A 492 -16.91 -9.01 -17.57
N PHE A 493 -15.96 -9.66 -16.89
CA PHE A 493 -16.21 -10.25 -15.57
C PHE A 493 -16.47 -9.20 -14.50
N THR A 494 -15.78 -8.06 -14.50
CA THR A 494 -16.00 -7.00 -13.51
C THR A 494 -17.37 -6.34 -13.67
N TYR A 495 -17.83 -6.12 -14.92
CA TYR A 495 -19.15 -5.52 -15.18
C TYR A 495 -20.33 -6.47 -14.95
N LEU A 496 -20.14 -7.79 -15.14
CA LEU A 496 -21.22 -8.77 -14.95
C LEU A 496 -21.31 -9.30 -13.52
N ASN A 497 -20.26 -9.13 -12.71
CA ASN A 497 -20.22 -9.66 -11.36
C ASN A 497 -20.77 -8.64 -10.34
N PRO A 498 -21.99 -8.81 -9.81
CA PRO A 498 -22.56 -7.88 -8.85
C PRO A 498 -21.78 -7.83 -7.52
N PHE A 499 -21.02 -8.89 -7.20
CA PHE A 499 -20.16 -8.90 -6.03
C PHE A 499 -18.88 -8.08 -6.24
N PHE A 500 -18.38 -7.98 -7.48
CA PHE A 500 -17.26 -7.09 -7.80
C PHE A 500 -17.64 -5.63 -7.51
N GLU A 501 -18.79 -5.23 -8.05
CA GLU A 501 -19.38 -3.90 -7.87
C GLU A 501 -19.63 -3.56 -6.40
N MET A 502 -20.19 -4.52 -5.65
CA MET A 502 -20.46 -4.37 -4.23
C MET A 502 -19.16 -4.16 -3.46
N TRP A 503 -18.22 -5.10 -3.54
CA TRP A 503 -17.02 -5.10 -2.69
C TRP A 503 -15.94 -4.09 -3.11
N SER A 504 -15.87 -3.70 -4.38
CA SER A 504 -14.88 -2.73 -4.86
C SER A 504 -15.04 -1.35 -4.23
N ASN A 505 -16.25 -0.99 -3.81
CA ASN A 505 -16.49 0.23 -3.04
C ASN A 505 -15.83 0.17 -1.67
N TYR A 506 -15.97 -0.95 -0.96
CA TYR A 506 -15.33 -1.12 0.34
C TYR A 506 -13.81 -1.04 0.22
N THR A 507 -13.21 -1.82 -0.68
CA THR A 507 -11.74 -1.89 -0.82
C THR A 507 -11.14 -0.56 -1.27
N TYR A 508 -11.84 0.19 -2.12
CA TYR A 508 -11.40 1.50 -2.58
C TYR A 508 -11.37 2.56 -1.47
N TYR A 509 -12.37 2.61 -0.59
CA TYR A 509 -12.46 3.63 0.47
C TYR A 509 -11.76 3.23 1.78
N SER A 510 -11.62 1.92 2.07
CA SER A 510 -10.96 1.45 3.29
C SER A 510 -9.44 1.64 3.21
N GLY A 511 -8.87 1.45 2.01
CA GLY A 511 -7.46 1.66 1.70
C GLY A 511 -6.52 0.68 2.40
N PHE A 512 -5.23 0.85 2.12
CA PHE A 512 -4.13 0.09 2.71
C PHE A 512 -3.46 0.87 3.85
N SER A 513 -2.62 0.21 4.65
CA SER A 513 -1.65 0.93 5.46
C SER A 513 -0.63 1.60 4.54
N ASN A 514 -0.51 2.91 4.65
CA ASN A 514 0.49 3.70 3.93
C ASN A 514 1.89 3.45 4.49
N ASN A 515 2.02 3.12 5.78
CA ASN A 515 3.30 2.88 6.45
C ASN A 515 3.95 1.55 6.03
N ASP A 516 3.15 0.58 5.58
CA ASP A 516 3.64 -0.71 5.10
C ASP A 516 4.00 -0.70 3.61
N ILE A 517 3.60 0.33 2.88
CA ILE A 517 4.02 0.54 1.49
C ILE A 517 5.46 1.07 1.54
N TRP A 518 6.41 0.13 1.49
CA TRP A 518 7.83 0.45 1.48
C TRP A 518 8.66 -0.62 0.77
N PHE A 519 9.89 -0.26 0.41
CA PHE A 519 10.86 -1.16 -0.18
C PHE A 519 11.26 -2.26 0.79
N ASN A 520 11.47 -3.46 0.26
CA ASN A 520 12.00 -4.59 1.02
C ASN A 520 13.44 -4.26 1.45
N PRO A 521 13.76 -4.24 2.76
CA PRO A 521 15.11 -3.94 3.21
C PRO A 521 16.14 -4.89 2.57
N ASN A 522 15.80 -6.17 2.44
CA ASN A 522 16.69 -7.23 1.96
C ASN A 522 16.78 -7.33 0.43
N SER A 523 16.19 -6.41 -0.32
CA SER A 523 16.26 -6.38 -1.78
C SER A 523 16.71 -5.02 -2.25
N ASP A 524 17.56 -4.98 -3.27
CA ASP A 524 18.07 -3.73 -3.82
C ASP A 524 16.99 -2.84 -4.42
N SER A 525 15.83 -3.39 -4.84
CA SER A 525 14.75 -2.59 -5.43
C SER A 525 13.42 -3.32 -5.58
N LYS A 526 12.98 -4.12 -4.59
CA LYS A 526 11.64 -4.70 -4.62
C LYS A 526 10.72 -3.95 -3.67
N ILE A 527 9.57 -3.48 -4.15
CA ILE A 527 8.53 -2.86 -3.32
C ILE A 527 7.31 -3.77 -3.24
N TYR A 528 6.61 -3.75 -2.11
CA TYR A 528 5.40 -4.53 -1.90
C TYR A 528 4.17 -3.62 -1.87
N LEU A 529 3.55 -3.40 -3.03
CA LEU A 529 2.33 -2.57 -3.13
C LEU A 529 1.04 -3.35 -2.82
N GLU A 530 1.03 -4.64 -3.14
CA GLU A 530 -0.21 -5.43 -3.17
C GLU A 530 -0.32 -6.50 -2.09
N ASP A 531 0.68 -6.65 -1.23
CA ASP A 531 0.70 -7.74 -0.24
C ASP A 531 -0.41 -7.64 0.82
N GLN A 532 -1.05 -6.48 0.93
CA GLN A 532 -2.17 -6.22 1.82
C GLN A 532 -3.52 -6.65 1.22
N GLN A 533 -3.56 -7.08 -0.05
CA GLN A 533 -4.78 -7.45 -0.74
C GLN A 533 -5.33 -8.80 -0.26
N ASN A 534 -6.62 -8.82 0.10
CA ASN A 534 -7.37 -10.04 0.39
C ASN A 534 -7.70 -10.81 -0.90
N ILE A 535 -7.48 -12.12 -0.90
CA ILE A 535 -7.73 -12.98 -2.06
C ILE A 535 -9.20 -13.05 -2.51
N PHE A 536 -10.14 -12.83 -1.60
CA PHE A 536 -11.58 -12.92 -1.88
C PHE A 536 -12.24 -11.58 -2.18
N LEU A 537 -11.52 -10.46 -2.01
CA LEU A 537 -12.04 -9.14 -2.31
C LEU A 537 -11.52 -8.63 -3.67
N PRO A 538 -12.33 -7.83 -4.38
CA PRO A 538 -11.92 -7.20 -5.61
C PRO A 538 -11.23 -5.86 -5.32
N TYR A 539 -10.23 -5.54 -6.13
CA TYR A 539 -9.54 -4.25 -6.10
C TYR A 539 -9.69 -3.60 -7.48
N VAL A 540 -9.90 -2.29 -7.49
CA VAL A 540 -10.10 -1.55 -8.75
C VAL A 540 -8.80 -1.50 -9.52
N GLN A 541 -8.88 -1.65 -10.84
CA GLN A 541 -7.74 -1.64 -11.76
C GLN A 541 -8.01 -0.69 -12.93
N TYR A 542 -6.95 -0.35 -13.65
CA TYR A 542 -6.98 0.40 -14.90
C TYR A 542 -6.36 -0.41 -16.03
N ASP A 543 -6.68 -0.01 -17.26
CA ASP A 543 -6.11 -0.59 -18.47
C ASP A 543 -4.87 0.22 -18.89
N LEU A 544 -3.86 -0.45 -19.44
CA LEU A 544 -2.69 0.19 -20.04
C LEU A 544 -3.09 0.71 -21.42
N GLU A 545 -3.62 1.92 -21.45
CA GLU A 545 -3.97 2.63 -22.68
C GLU A 545 -2.80 3.49 -23.16
N THR A 546 -2.61 3.55 -24.47
CA THR A 546 -1.61 4.41 -25.09
C THR A 546 -2.26 5.65 -25.71
N ASN A 547 -1.54 6.75 -25.77
CA ASN A 547 -1.91 7.92 -26.56
C ASN A 547 -1.77 7.65 -28.08
N GLU A 548 -2.00 8.68 -28.90
CA GLU A 548 -1.89 8.61 -30.37
C GLU A 548 -0.47 8.26 -30.85
N GLU A 549 0.56 8.56 -30.04
CA GLU A 549 1.97 8.26 -30.30
C GLU A 549 2.38 6.85 -29.82
N ASN A 550 1.42 6.04 -29.35
CA ASN A 550 1.63 4.74 -28.72
C ASN A 550 2.46 4.78 -27.42
N ILE A 551 2.49 5.91 -26.75
CA ILE A 551 3.16 6.09 -25.46
C ILE A 551 2.14 5.88 -24.34
N ILE A 552 2.54 5.21 -23.26
CA ILE A 552 1.68 4.98 -22.09
C ILE A 552 1.54 6.30 -21.32
N ASP A 553 0.30 6.71 -21.05
CA ASP A 553 0.04 7.92 -20.28
C ASP A 553 0.48 7.72 -18.80
N PRO A 554 1.36 8.58 -18.26
CA PRO A 554 1.84 8.48 -16.89
C PRO A 554 0.76 8.66 -15.82
N LYS A 555 -0.47 9.08 -16.19
CA LYS A 555 -1.59 9.35 -15.28
C LYS A 555 -2.76 8.36 -15.39
N LEU A 556 -2.59 7.21 -16.06
CA LEU A 556 -3.65 6.19 -16.23
C LEU A 556 -4.26 5.72 -14.91
N GLN A 557 -3.46 5.62 -13.86
CA GLN A 557 -3.87 5.24 -12.51
C GLN A 557 -4.94 6.17 -11.90
N TYR A 558 -5.10 7.39 -12.42
CA TYR A 558 -6.14 8.34 -12.01
C TYR A 558 -7.41 8.25 -12.87
N LYS A 559 -7.35 7.55 -14.01
CA LYS A 559 -8.47 7.35 -14.94
C LYS A 559 -9.31 6.10 -14.61
N ILE A 560 -9.26 5.65 -13.37
CA ILE A 560 -10.04 4.51 -12.89
C ILE A 560 -11.53 4.90 -12.76
N ILE A 561 -12.43 4.01 -13.19
CA ILE A 561 -13.88 4.16 -12.94
C ILE A 561 -14.11 4.13 -11.43
N LYS A 562 -14.57 5.25 -10.86
CA LYS A 562 -14.81 5.35 -9.43
C LYS A 562 -15.93 4.39 -9.00
N PRO A 563 -15.72 3.51 -8.01
CA PRO A 563 -16.71 2.49 -7.63
C PRO A 563 -18.07 3.03 -7.16
N PHE A 564 -18.16 4.28 -6.71
CA PHE A 564 -19.42 4.85 -6.20
C PHE A 564 -20.57 4.82 -7.23
N ILE A 565 -20.22 4.79 -8.52
CA ILE A 565 -21.20 4.66 -9.62
C ILE A 565 -22.01 3.37 -9.44
N TYR A 566 -21.37 2.28 -9.01
CA TYR A 566 -22.04 1.02 -8.75
C TYR A 566 -23.00 1.07 -7.57
N ILE A 567 -22.69 1.84 -6.51
CA ILE A 567 -23.63 2.07 -5.40
C ILE A 567 -24.90 2.76 -5.91
N PHE A 568 -24.76 3.71 -6.83
CA PHE A 568 -25.91 4.41 -7.41
C PHE A 568 -26.81 3.48 -8.23
N ILE A 569 -26.20 2.60 -9.05
CA ILE A 569 -26.92 1.57 -9.81
C ILE A 569 -27.65 0.62 -8.85
N GLN A 570 -26.96 0.12 -7.82
CA GLN A 570 -27.55 -0.76 -6.81
C GLN A 570 -28.68 -0.08 -6.02
N LEU A 571 -28.56 1.22 -5.74
CA LEU A 571 -29.61 2.00 -5.09
C LEU A 571 -30.87 2.07 -5.96
N ILE A 572 -30.73 2.32 -7.27
CA ILE A 572 -31.88 2.32 -8.21
C ILE A 572 -32.57 0.95 -8.23
N ILE A 573 -31.78 -0.12 -8.35
CA ILE A 573 -32.29 -1.50 -8.35
C ILE A 573 -32.99 -1.80 -7.01
N SER A 574 -32.40 -1.38 -5.89
CA SER A 574 -32.94 -1.58 -4.54
C SER A 574 -34.28 -0.85 -4.34
N ILE A 575 -34.39 0.39 -4.83
CA ILE A 575 -35.65 1.15 -4.83
C ILE A 575 -36.71 0.45 -5.69
N MET A 576 -36.33 -0.08 -6.85
CA MET A 576 -37.23 -0.85 -7.70
C MET A 576 -37.75 -2.10 -6.98
N PHE A 577 -36.87 -2.87 -6.33
CA PHE A 577 -37.26 -4.04 -5.54
C PHE A 577 -38.18 -3.68 -4.38
N PHE A 578 -37.87 -2.63 -3.63
CA PHE A 578 -38.73 -2.11 -2.58
C PHE A 578 -40.12 -1.73 -3.12
N TYR A 579 -40.17 -1.02 -4.24
CA TYR A 579 -41.44 -0.57 -4.85
C TYR A 579 -42.32 -1.72 -5.31
N ILE A 580 -41.75 -2.71 -5.99
CA ILE A 580 -42.46 -3.91 -6.44
C ILE A 580 -42.99 -4.69 -5.23
N SER A 581 -42.15 -4.87 -4.21
CA SER A 581 -42.50 -5.53 -2.95
C SER A 581 -43.67 -4.83 -2.25
N PHE A 582 -43.59 -3.50 -2.12
CA PHE A 582 -44.63 -2.68 -1.52
C PHE A 582 -45.96 -2.82 -2.27
N ARG A 583 -45.94 -2.70 -3.60
CA ARG A 583 -47.14 -2.85 -4.43
C ARG A 583 -47.75 -4.24 -4.30
N LYS A 584 -46.92 -5.30 -4.32
CA LYS A 584 -47.36 -6.68 -4.17
C LYS A 584 -48.00 -6.92 -2.80
N PHE A 585 -47.39 -6.42 -1.73
CA PHE A 585 -47.92 -6.55 -0.38
C PHE A 585 -49.26 -5.83 -0.20
N VAL A 586 -49.40 -4.61 -0.75
CA VAL A 586 -50.66 -3.84 -0.68
C VAL A 586 -51.77 -4.51 -1.49
N ARG A 587 -51.46 -5.04 -2.68
CA ARG A 587 -52.41 -5.67 -3.61
C ARG A 587 -52.75 -7.12 -3.26
N ASN A 588 -51.91 -7.82 -2.49
CA ASN A 588 -52.24 -9.17 -2.05
C ASN A 588 -53.55 -9.10 -1.21
N ASP A 589 -54.61 -9.65 -1.80
CA ASP A 589 -55.76 -10.12 -1.05
C ASP A 589 -55.25 -11.25 -0.16
N LEU A 590 -55.03 -10.91 1.11
CA LEU A 590 -54.83 -11.88 2.18
C LEU A 590 -56.17 -12.63 2.33
N LYS A 591 -56.41 -13.60 1.45
CA LYS A 591 -57.53 -14.54 1.55
C LYS A 591 -57.36 -15.43 2.76
#